data_AF-A0A8T6C061-F1
#
_entry.id   AF-A0A8T6C061-F1
#
_cell.length_a   1.000
_cell.length_b   1.000
_cell.length_c   1.000
_cell.angle_alpha   90.00
_cell.angle_beta   90.00
_cell.angle_gamma   90.00
#
_symmetry.space_group_name_H-M   'P 1'
#
loop_
_entity.id
_entity.type
_entity.pdbx_description
1 polymer ?
#
loop_
_entity_poly.entity_id
_entity_poly.type
_entity_poly.pdbx_seq_one_letter_code
_entity_poly.pdbx_strand_id
1 'polypeptide(L)'
;MITWLIEIAAVPATERFVVAQKARHVTPRGDVWANKKAGNERATSLHATQAAAQQAARQDLAKQGGGELVTHNRQGQIRQKNTIAPAKDPFPPRG
;
A
#
# COMPACT_ATOMS: atom_id res chain seq x y z
N MET A 1 3.06 49.84 -3.18
CA MET A 1 3.63 48.90 -2.18
C MET A 1 2.50 48.41 -1.29
N ILE A 2 2.03 47.18 -1.47
CA ILE A 2 1.17 46.48 -0.49
C ILE A 2 1.54 44.99 -0.58
N THR A 3 2.17 44.50 0.49
CA THR A 3 2.52 43.09 0.69
C THR A 3 1.36 42.43 1.43
N TRP A 4 0.72 41.41 0.86
CA TRP A 4 -0.05 40.45 1.66
C TRP A 4 0.09 39.03 1.13
N LEU A 5 0.45 38.19 2.10
CA LEU A 5 0.87 36.80 2.10
C LEU A 5 -0.32 35.90 1.73
N ILE A 6 -0.18 35.02 0.71
CA ILE A 6 -1.20 34.02 0.39
C ILE A 6 -1.05 32.83 1.33
N GLU A 7 -2.14 32.59 2.05
CA GLU A 7 -2.45 31.46 2.91
C GLU A 7 -2.03 30.11 2.30
N ILE A 8 -1.21 29.37 3.06
CA ILE A 8 -0.95 27.95 2.84
C ILE A 8 -2.24 27.22 3.22
N ALA A 9 -3.07 26.90 2.23
CA ALA A 9 -4.17 25.98 2.43
C ALA A 9 -3.60 24.63 2.91
N ALA A 10 -3.87 24.29 4.16
CA ALA A 10 -3.58 22.98 4.73
C ALA A 10 -4.35 21.92 3.92
N VAL A 11 -3.63 21.15 3.10
CA VAL A 11 -4.16 19.98 2.40
C VAL A 11 -4.72 19.02 3.46
N PRO A 12 -6.02 18.65 3.41
CA PRO A 12 -6.62 17.79 4.43
C PRO A 12 -5.99 16.40 4.40
N ALA A 13 -5.62 15.88 5.59
CA ALA A 13 -4.92 14.60 5.78
C ALA A 13 -5.69 13.36 5.26
N THR A 14 -6.92 13.53 4.79
CA THR A 14 -7.85 12.47 4.40
C THR A 14 -7.50 11.80 3.07
N GLU A 15 -6.76 12.45 2.17
CA GLU A 15 -6.33 11.80 0.90
C GLU A 15 -5.26 10.71 1.10
N ARG A 16 -4.46 10.80 2.17
CA ARG A 16 -3.39 9.83 2.44
C ARG A 16 -3.91 8.50 3.02
N PHE A 17 -5.10 8.52 3.63
CA PHE A 17 -5.66 7.33 4.30
C PHE A 17 -6.49 6.44 3.37
N VAL A 18 -7.03 6.95 2.27
CA VAL A 18 -7.88 6.16 1.36
C VAL A 18 -7.05 5.19 0.52
N VAL A 19 -5.87 5.62 0.05
CA VAL A 19 -4.92 4.74 -0.68
C VAL A 19 -4.41 3.62 0.25
N ALA A 20 -4.21 3.93 1.54
CA ALA A 20 -3.78 2.96 2.53
C ALA A 20 -4.81 1.83 2.76
N GLN A 21 -6.12 2.04 2.65
CA GLN A 21 -7.10 0.97 2.92
C GLN A 21 -7.09 -0.19 1.90
N LYS A 22 -6.64 0.06 0.66
CA LYS A 22 -6.55 -0.95 -0.40
C LYS A 22 -5.12 -1.46 -0.62
N ALA A 23 -4.23 -1.31 0.38
CA ALA A 23 -2.88 -1.85 0.30
C ALA A 23 -2.77 -3.23 0.99
N ARG A 24 -1.97 -4.13 0.40
CA ARG A 24 -1.49 -5.37 1.00
C ARG A 24 0.01 -5.31 1.19
N HIS A 25 0.45 -5.59 2.41
CA HIS A 25 1.84 -5.62 2.81
C HIS A 25 2.32 -7.06 2.92
N VAL A 26 3.38 -7.39 2.19
CA VAL A 26 4.12 -8.64 2.33
C VAL A 26 5.33 -8.36 3.19
N THR A 27 5.25 -8.74 4.47
CA THR A 27 6.29 -8.46 5.49
C THR A 27 6.92 -9.76 5.99
N PRO A 28 8.24 -9.79 6.27
CA PRO A 28 8.84 -10.93 6.95
C PRO A 28 8.32 -11.02 8.39
N ARG A 29 8.11 -12.24 8.88
CA ARG A 29 7.73 -12.56 10.26
C ARG A 29 8.47 -13.82 10.69
N GLY A 30 9.66 -13.66 11.27
CA GLY A 30 10.56 -14.78 11.53
C GLY A 30 10.94 -15.47 10.22
N ASP A 31 10.71 -16.78 10.15
CA ASP A 31 11.04 -17.60 8.97
C ASP A 31 9.94 -17.62 7.89
N VAL A 32 8.82 -16.94 8.13
CA VAL A 32 7.66 -16.90 7.22
C VAL A 32 7.37 -15.48 6.73
N TRP A 33 6.54 -15.40 5.69
CA TRP A 33 6.09 -14.18 5.05
C TRP A 33 4.61 -13.96 5.33
N ALA A 34 4.28 -12.81 5.91
CA ALA A 34 2.93 -12.42 6.21
C ALA A 34 2.35 -11.52 5.11
N ASN A 35 1.18 -11.88 4.59
CA ASN A 35 0.32 -10.99 3.82
C ASN A 35 -0.62 -10.28 4.79
N LYS A 36 -0.51 -8.97 4.89
CA LYS A 36 -1.26 -8.12 5.83
C LYS A 36 -2.02 -7.06 5.04
N LYS A 37 -3.34 -6.97 5.25
CA LYS A 37 -4.10 -5.81 4.76
C LYS A 37 -3.73 -4.57 5.56
N ALA A 38 -3.47 -3.47 4.88
CA ALA A 38 -3.20 -2.19 5.53
C ALA A 38 -4.40 -1.74 6.36
N GLY A 39 -4.11 -1.22 7.57
CA GLY A 39 -5.11 -0.94 8.60
C GLY A 39 -5.61 -2.15 9.38
N ASN A 40 -5.27 -3.38 8.99
CA ASN A 40 -5.62 -4.57 9.76
C ASN A 40 -4.50 -4.90 10.74
N GLU A 41 -4.82 -5.34 11.96
CA GLU A 41 -3.79 -5.69 12.95
C GLU A 41 -3.14 -7.05 12.66
N ARG A 42 -3.96 -7.99 12.15
CA ARG A 42 -3.57 -9.39 11.91
C ARG A 42 -3.14 -9.63 10.47
N ALA A 43 -2.21 -10.56 10.29
CA ALA A 43 -1.89 -11.11 8.98
C ALA A 43 -3.11 -11.88 8.44
N THR A 44 -3.44 -11.67 7.17
CA THR A 44 -4.48 -12.39 6.45
C THR A 44 -4.03 -13.81 6.12
N SER A 45 -2.75 -14.00 5.79
CA SER A 45 -2.15 -15.31 5.55
C SER A 45 -0.65 -15.29 5.83
N LEU A 46 -0.10 -16.47 6.14
CA LEU A 46 1.33 -16.72 6.32
C LEU A 46 1.81 -17.72 5.25
N HIS A 47 3.00 -17.50 4.73
CA HIS A 47 3.58 -18.32 3.66
C HIS A 47 5.06 -18.59 3.92
N ALA A 48 5.57 -19.72 3.45
CA ALA A 48 6.99 -20.06 3.61
C ALA A 48 7.92 -19.14 2.80
N THR A 49 7.43 -18.58 1.68
CA THR A 49 8.25 -17.75 0.78
C THR A 49 7.59 -16.41 0.47
N GLN A 50 8.43 -15.42 0.15
CA GLN A 50 7.98 -14.10 -0.27
C GLN A 50 7.12 -14.17 -1.53
N ALA A 51 7.52 -15.00 -2.48
CA ALA A 51 6.81 -15.18 -3.74
C ALA A 51 5.38 -15.72 -3.51
N ALA A 52 5.21 -16.71 -2.64
CA ALA A 52 3.90 -17.23 -2.29
C ALA A 52 3.01 -16.18 -1.60
N ALA A 53 3.57 -15.39 -0.70
CA ALA A 53 2.85 -14.29 -0.05
C ALA A 53 2.46 -13.18 -1.05
N GLN A 54 3.34 -12.84 -2.00
CA GLN A 54 3.04 -11.90 -3.07
C GLN A 54 1.92 -12.42 -3.97
N GLN A 55 1.95 -13.70 -4.35
CA GLN A 55 0.90 -14.28 -5.19
C GLN A 55 -0.46 -14.27 -4.49
N ALA A 56 -0.52 -14.66 -3.21
CA ALA A 56 -1.74 -14.59 -2.41
C ALA A 56 -2.26 -13.14 -2.31
N ALA A 57 -1.37 -12.18 -2.03
CA ALA A 57 -1.74 -10.77 -1.96
C ALA A 57 -2.25 -10.21 -3.31
N ARG A 58 -1.65 -10.60 -4.45
CA ARG A 58 -2.14 -10.24 -5.80
C ARG A 58 -3.54 -10.79 -6.05
N GLN A 59 -3.77 -12.05 -5.72
CA GLN A 59 -5.09 -12.69 -5.89
C GLN A 59 -6.15 -12.01 -5.01
N ASP A 60 -5.81 -11.70 -3.76
CA ASP A 60 -6.68 -10.96 -2.86
C ASP A 60 -7.04 -9.58 -3.41
N LEU A 61 -6.05 -8.83 -3.89
CA LEU A 61 -6.26 -7.52 -4.49
C LEU A 61 -7.13 -7.61 -5.74
N ALA A 62 -6.86 -8.56 -6.64
CA ALA A 62 -7.66 -8.76 -7.84
C ALA A 62 -9.14 -9.06 -7.50
N LYS A 63 -9.40 -9.90 -6.49
CA LYS A 63 -10.76 -10.21 -6.01
C LYS A 63 -11.47 -9.00 -5.39
N GLN A 64 -10.71 -8.04 -4.84
CA GLN A 64 -11.24 -6.84 -4.17
C GLN A 64 -11.38 -5.62 -5.10
N GLY A 65 -11.18 -5.80 -6.41
CA GLY A 65 -11.24 -4.69 -7.38
C GLY A 65 -9.94 -3.90 -7.49
N GLY A 66 -8.81 -4.53 -7.19
CA GLY A 66 -7.47 -3.98 -7.29
C GLY A 66 -6.99 -3.27 -6.01
N GLY A 67 -5.74 -2.83 -6.04
CA GLY A 67 -5.14 -2.01 -4.99
C GLY A 67 -3.61 -2.02 -5.03
N GLU A 68 -2.97 -1.64 -3.93
CA GLU A 68 -1.51 -1.59 -3.84
C GLU A 68 -0.93 -2.86 -3.21
N LEU A 69 0.09 -3.44 -3.83
CA LEU A 69 0.93 -4.49 -3.26
C LEU A 69 2.26 -3.90 -2.84
N VAL A 70 2.53 -3.89 -1.55
CA VAL A 70 3.79 -3.44 -0.96
C VAL A 70 4.58 -4.66 -0.50
N THR A 71 5.77 -4.85 -1.08
CA THR A 71 6.67 -5.94 -0.71
C THR A 71 7.83 -5.39 0.12
N HIS A 72 8.04 -5.96 1.30
CA HIS A 72 9.16 -5.63 2.18
C HIS A 72 10.34 -6.59 1.98
N ASN A 73 11.57 -6.14 2.21
CA ASN A 73 12.75 -7.02 2.32
C ASN A 73 12.77 -7.73 3.70
N ARG A 74 13.78 -8.58 3.93
CA ARG A 74 13.94 -9.31 5.21
C ARG A 74 14.21 -8.36 6.39
N GLN A 75 14.71 -7.17 6.12
CA GLN A 75 14.94 -6.09 7.07
C GLN A 75 13.67 -5.25 7.35
N GLY A 76 12.53 -5.62 6.76
CA GLY A 76 11.25 -4.92 6.95
C GLY A 76 11.10 -3.61 6.16
N GLN A 77 12.08 -3.24 5.34
CA GLN A 77 12.03 -2.04 4.50
C GLN A 77 11.24 -2.31 3.22
N ILE A 78 10.57 -1.29 2.68
CA ILE A 78 9.84 -1.43 1.42
C ILE A 78 10.85 -1.61 0.28
N ARG A 79 10.80 -2.78 -0.38
CA ARG A 79 11.63 -3.11 -1.55
C ARG A 79 10.92 -2.76 -2.85
N GLN A 80 9.61 -3.02 -2.91
CA GLN A 80 8.83 -2.86 -4.14
C GLN A 80 7.40 -2.49 -3.83
N LYS A 81 6.81 -1.65 -4.68
CA LYS A 81 5.38 -1.34 -4.72
C LYS A 81 4.85 -1.65 -6.11
N ASN A 82 3.70 -2.32 -6.19
CA ASN A 82 3.03 -2.64 -7.44
C ASN A 82 1.54 -2.35 -7.30
N THR A 83 0.97 -1.62 -8.25
CA THR A 83 -0.48 -1.40 -8.32
C THR A 83 -1.13 -2.52 -9.13
N ILE A 84 -2.13 -3.19 -8.56
CA ILE A 84 -2.89 -4.27 -9.20
C ILE A 84 -4.20 -3.69 -9.71
N ALA A 85 -4.40 -3.73 -11.03
CA ALA A 85 -5.65 -3.34 -11.69
C ALA A 85 -6.83 -4.22 -11.21
N PRO A 86 -8.10 -3.74 -11.23
CA PRO A 86 -8.60 -2.49 -11.82
C PRO A 86 -8.47 -1.23 -10.95
N ALA A 87 -7.63 -1.24 -9.90
CA ALA A 87 -7.39 -0.02 -9.12
C ALA A 87 -6.85 1.10 -10.02
N LYS A 88 -7.70 2.10 -10.25
CA LYS A 88 -7.36 3.34 -10.93
C LYS A 88 -6.72 4.26 -9.88
N ASP A 89 -5.45 4.58 -10.07
CA ASP A 89 -4.74 5.57 -9.24
C ASP A 89 -5.51 6.91 -9.31
N PRO A 90 -6.05 7.42 -8.19
CA PRO A 90 -6.76 8.69 -8.18
C PRO A 90 -5.82 9.89 -8.33
N PHE A 91 -4.50 9.71 -8.28
CA PHE A 91 -3.53 10.81 -8.32
C PHE A 91 -2.48 10.63 -9.43
N PRO A 92 -2.88 10.73 -10.72
CA PRO A 92 -1.89 10.84 -11.79
C PRO A 92 -1.05 12.10 -11.56
N PRO A 93 0.29 12.06 -11.71
CA PRO A 93 1.11 13.26 -11.64
C PRO A 93 0.64 14.24 -12.71
N ARG A 94 0.27 15.46 -12.29
CA ARG A 94 0.02 16.56 -13.22
C ARG A 94 1.38 16.93 -13.82
N GLY A 95 1.49 16.79 -15.13
CA GLY A 95 2.55 17.42 -15.90
C GLY A 95 2.49 18.93 -15.82
#